data_AF-A0A6B3C9B8-F1
#
_entry.id   AF-A0A6B3C9B8-F1
#
_cell.length_a   1.000
_cell.length_b   1.000
_cell.length_c   1.000
_cell.angle_alpha   90.00
_cell.angle_beta   90.00
_cell.angle_gamma   90.00
#
_symmetry.space_group_name_H-M   'P 1'
#
loop_
_entity.id
_entity.type
_entity.pdbx_description
1 polymer ?
#
loop_
_entity_poly.entity_id
_entity_poly.type
_entity_poly.pdbx_seq_one_letter_code
_entity_poly.pdbx_strand_id
1 'polypeptide(L)'
;LPMGLVEEDETPGEAAAREVLEETGWRPGPMKPLVYAEPANGITDSQHHLFRADGPTYDGPPTEKNESDRVEWIPLANIRGMIDRREIVSSGSLVGLLYVLMDEGVR
;
A
#
# COMPACT_ATOMS: atom_id res chain seq x y z
N LEU A 1 -1.75 3.53 2.90
CA LEU A 1 -0.70 2.54 2.58
C LEU A 1 0.49 3.34 2.07
N PRO A 2 1.73 2.92 2.33
CA PRO A 2 2.91 3.53 1.73
C PRO A 2 2.80 3.55 0.22
N MET A 3 3.21 4.64 -0.40
CA MET A 3 3.05 4.89 -1.83
C MET A 3 3.96 6.04 -2.25
N GLY A 4 4.78 5.78 -3.25
CA GLY A 4 5.54 6.82 -3.92
C GLY A 4 5.77 6.52 -5.39
N LEU A 5 6.62 7.33 -6.00
CA LEU A 5 6.92 7.24 -7.42
C LEU A 5 7.87 6.08 -7.70
N VAL A 6 7.80 5.56 -8.92
CA VAL A 6 8.79 4.63 -9.44
C VAL A 6 9.89 5.48 -10.08
N GLU A 7 11.10 5.42 -9.52
CA GLU A 7 12.27 6.10 -10.06
C GLU A 7 12.82 5.39 -11.31
N GLU A 8 13.67 6.08 -12.10
CA GLU A 8 14.13 5.61 -13.42
C GLU A 8 14.83 4.24 -13.40
N ASP A 9 15.52 3.93 -12.30
CA ASP A 9 16.38 2.75 -12.17
C ASP A 9 15.77 1.62 -11.33
N GLU A 10 14.47 1.66 -11.04
CA GLU A 10 13.80 0.64 -10.23
C GLU A 10 12.53 0.08 -10.87
N THR A 11 12.22 -1.17 -10.55
CA THR A 11 10.92 -1.77 -10.86
C THR A 11 9.85 -1.27 -9.89
N PRO A 12 8.54 -1.33 -10.24
CA PRO A 12 7.48 -0.95 -9.32
C PRO A 12 7.47 -1.74 -7.99
N GLY A 13 7.98 -2.97 -8.00
CA GLY A 13 8.12 -3.77 -6.77
C GLY A 13 9.28 -3.31 -5.89
N GLU A 14 10.38 -2.87 -6.47
CA GLU A 14 11.51 -2.28 -5.74
C GLU A 14 11.11 -0.93 -5.14
N ALA A 15 10.43 -0.08 -5.91
CA ALA A 15 9.85 1.17 -5.44
C ALA A 15 8.92 0.92 -4.24
N ALA A 16 7.95 0.01 -4.37
CA ALA A 16 7.04 -0.31 -3.28
C ALA A 16 7.76 -0.86 -2.03
N ALA A 17 8.86 -1.60 -2.19
CA ALA A 17 9.64 -2.08 -1.05
C ALA A 17 10.41 -0.95 -0.35
N ARG A 18 10.98 -0.03 -1.13
CA ARG A 18 11.68 1.17 -0.66
C ARG A 18 10.74 2.09 0.11
N GLU A 19 9.60 2.45 -0.47
CA GLU A 19 8.60 3.34 0.16
C GLU A 19 8.09 2.79 1.49
N VAL A 20 7.78 1.48 1.56
CA VAL A 20 7.36 0.86 2.84
C VAL A 20 8.44 1.03 3.91
N LEU A 21 9.72 0.84 3.57
CA LEU A 21 10.81 1.01 4.52
C LEU A 21 10.99 2.48 4.93
N GLU A 22 10.98 3.40 3.96
CA GLU A 22 11.23 4.83 4.17
C GLU A 22 10.13 5.50 4.99
N GLU A 23 8.87 5.20 4.68
CA GLU A 23 7.69 5.80 5.33
C GLU A 23 7.32 5.13 6.67
N THR A 24 7.62 3.84 6.84
CA THR A 24 7.14 3.08 8.02
C THR A 24 8.25 2.54 8.93
N GLY A 25 9.46 2.40 8.41
CA GLY A 25 10.57 1.76 9.11
C GLY A 25 10.52 0.22 9.11
N TRP A 26 9.56 -0.37 8.41
CA TRP A 26 9.44 -1.82 8.24
C TRP A 26 9.98 -2.24 6.88
N ARG A 27 10.89 -3.20 6.87
CA ARG A 27 11.31 -3.87 5.64
C ARG A 27 10.27 -4.93 5.26
N PRO A 28 9.60 -4.82 4.11
CA PRO A 28 8.65 -5.84 3.69
C PRO A 28 9.36 -7.13 3.29
N GLY A 29 8.63 -8.26 3.33
CA GLY A 29 9.03 -9.48 2.66
C GLY A 29 8.93 -9.35 1.12
N PRO A 30 8.99 -10.47 0.37
CA PRO A 30 8.89 -10.44 -1.08
C PRO A 30 7.60 -9.74 -1.56
N MET A 31 7.77 -8.72 -2.40
CA MET A 31 6.65 -7.97 -2.99
C MET A 31 5.95 -8.81 -4.06
N LYS A 32 4.72 -9.24 -3.79
CA LYS A 32 3.87 -9.98 -4.73
C LYS A 32 2.90 -9.00 -5.40
N PRO A 33 2.84 -8.93 -6.74
CA PRO A 33 1.83 -8.12 -7.42
C PRO A 33 0.42 -8.51 -6.94
N LEU A 34 -0.39 -7.51 -6.60
CA LEU A 34 -1.76 -7.69 -6.10
C LEU A 34 -2.77 -7.23 -7.16
N VAL A 35 -2.71 -5.95 -7.55
CA VAL A 35 -3.66 -5.36 -8.49
C VAL A 35 -3.04 -4.14 -9.17
N TYR A 36 -3.44 -3.90 -10.42
CA TYR A 36 -3.10 -2.71 -11.19
C TYR A 36 -4.36 -1.87 -11.40
N ALA A 37 -4.24 -0.55 -11.29
CA ALA A 37 -5.33 0.37 -11.56
C ALA A 37 -4.84 1.71 -12.13
N GLU A 38 -5.63 2.31 -13.01
CA GLU A 38 -5.49 3.72 -13.40
C GLU A 38 -6.69 4.47 -12.81
N PRO A 39 -6.55 5.11 -11.64
CA PRO A 39 -7.68 5.56 -10.84
C PRO A 39 -8.51 6.67 -11.52
N ALA A 40 -7.92 7.36 -12.50
CA ALA A 40 -8.56 8.46 -13.20
C ALA A 40 -8.09 8.54 -14.66
N ASN A 41 -8.14 7.43 -15.39
CA ASN A 41 -7.68 7.31 -16.79
C ASN A 41 -8.32 8.31 -17.80
N GLY A 42 -9.43 8.94 -17.44
CA GLY A 42 -10.03 10.04 -18.21
C GLY A 42 -9.42 11.42 -17.94
N ILE A 43 -8.51 11.54 -16.97
CA ILE A 43 -7.92 12.81 -16.48
C ILE A 43 -6.39 12.73 -16.46
N THR A 44 -5.84 11.58 -16.07
CA THR A 44 -4.38 11.33 -15.95
C THR A 44 -4.05 9.91 -16.42
N ASP A 45 -2.83 9.75 -16.90
CA ASP A 45 -2.18 8.48 -17.19
C ASP A 45 -1.49 7.84 -15.97
N SER A 46 -1.76 8.34 -14.75
CA SER A 46 -1.21 7.79 -13.53
C SER A 46 -1.57 6.32 -13.35
N GLN A 47 -0.52 5.52 -13.17
CA GLN A 47 -0.59 4.07 -12.99
C GLN A 47 -0.33 3.73 -11.53
N HIS A 48 -1.24 2.98 -10.91
CA HIS A 48 -1.08 2.49 -9.54
C HIS A 48 -0.79 0.98 -9.58
N HIS A 49 0.44 0.60 -9.22
CA HIS A 49 0.85 -0.78 -9.05
C HIS A 49 0.79 -1.15 -7.57
N LEU A 50 -0.12 -2.04 -7.18
CA LEU A 50 -0.27 -2.45 -5.79
C LEU A 50 0.32 -3.83 -5.55
N PHE A 51 0.98 -3.98 -4.40
CA PHE A 51 1.68 -5.18 -3.99
C PHE A 51 1.22 -5.63 -2.61
N ARG A 52 1.32 -6.94 -2.37
CA ARG A 52 1.20 -7.56 -1.06
C ARG A 52 2.56 -8.11 -0.65
N ALA A 53 2.95 -7.84 0.59
CA ALA A 53 4.07 -8.52 1.24
C ALA A 53 3.60 -9.10 2.56
N ASP A 54 4.15 -10.26 2.90
CA ASP A 54 3.93 -10.94 4.18
C ASP A 54 5.26 -11.03 4.94
N GLY A 55 5.22 -11.16 6.26
CA GLY A 55 6.41 -11.34 7.11
C GLY A 55 7.40 -10.16 7.13
N PRO A 56 6.95 -8.91 7.35
CA PRO A 56 7.84 -7.76 7.43
C PRO A 56 8.72 -7.80 8.70
N THR A 57 9.91 -7.22 8.62
CA THR A 57 10.83 -7.05 9.75
C THR A 57 10.99 -5.57 10.08
N TYR A 58 11.04 -5.23 11.37
CA TYR A 58 11.24 -3.84 11.79
C TYR A 58 12.73 -3.49 11.77
N ASP A 59 13.11 -2.48 11.00
CA ASP A 59 14.50 -2.07 10.80
C ASP A 59 14.86 -0.79 11.57
N GLY A 60 13.88 0.04 11.92
CA GLY A 60 14.11 1.27 12.66
C GLY A 60 13.00 2.30 12.48
N PRO A 61 13.14 3.52 13.03
CA PRO A 61 12.18 4.59 12.76
C PRO A 61 12.20 4.99 11.27
N PRO A 62 11.06 5.47 10.73
CA PRO A 62 10.99 5.91 9.34
C PRO A 62 11.94 7.09 9.08
N THR A 63 12.52 7.09 7.88
CA THR A 63 13.38 8.17 7.40
C THR A 63 12.55 9.34 6.90
N GLU A 64 11.38 9.05 6.33
CA GLU A 64 10.40 10.04 5.90
C GLU A 64 9.36 10.28 6.98
N LYS A 65 9.13 11.55 7.30
CA LYS A 65 8.33 11.96 8.49
C LYS A 65 7.19 12.91 8.16
N ASN A 66 7.08 13.31 6.89
CA ASN A 66 6.12 14.29 6.38
C ASN A 66 4.90 13.63 5.73
N GLU A 67 4.97 12.35 5.39
CA GLU A 67 3.92 11.65 4.61
C GLU A 67 2.94 10.85 5.49
N SER A 68 3.31 10.62 6.76
CA SER A 68 2.50 9.87 7.72
C SER A 68 2.50 10.52 9.10
N ASP A 69 1.31 10.87 9.61
CA ASP A 69 1.13 11.30 11.00
C ASP A 69 1.23 10.14 11.99
N ARG A 70 0.89 8.92 11.55
CA ARG A 70 0.89 7.71 12.36
C ARG A 70 1.09 6.46 11.50
N VAL A 71 1.92 5.54 12.00
CA VAL A 71 2.11 4.19 11.47
C VAL A 71 1.55 3.20 12.47
N GLU A 72 0.63 2.33 12.05
CA GLU A 72 0.00 1.35 12.93
C GLU A 72 -0.38 0.05 12.20
N TRP A 73 -0.44 -1.04 12.96
CA TRP A 73 -0.98 -2.30 12.49
C TRP A 73 -2.51 -2.32 12.66
N ILE A 74 -3.22 -2.48 11.54
CA ILE A 74 -4.69 -2.50 11.52
C ILE A 74 -5.18 -3.93 11.22
N PRO A 75 -6.02 -4.53 12.08
CA PRO A 75 -6.66 -5.80 11.76
C PRO A 75 -7.52 -5.72 10.50
N LEU A 76 -7.37 -6.68 9.58
CA LEU A 76 -8.16 -6.72 8.33
C LEU A 76 -9.67 -6.70 8.58
N ALA A 77 -10.14 -7.30 9.67
CA ALA A 77 -11.55 -7.30 10.07
C ALA A 77 -12.13 -5.88 10.29
N ASN A 78 -11.29 -4.89 10.61
CA ASN A 78 -11.73 -3.52 10.84
C ASN A 78 -11.88 -2.72 9.53
N ILE A 79 -11.23 -3.16 8.45
CA ILE A 79 -11.06 -2.40 7.22
C ILE A 79 -12.41 -2.05 6.57
N ARG A 80 -13.36 -2.99 6.53
CA ARG A 80 -14.71 -2.71 5.99
C ARG A 80 -15.37 -1.53 6.72
N GLY A 81 -15.36 -1.56 8.04
CA GLY A 81 -15.94 -0.47 8.84
C GLY A 81 -15.21 0.86 8.67
N MET A 82 -13.88 0.84 8.48
CA MET A 82 -13.10 2.05 8.18
C MET A 82 -13.45 2.64 6.81
N ILE A 83 -13.66 1.80 5.79
CA ILE A 83 -14.15 2.22 4.48
C ILE A 83 -15.54 2.86 4.61
N ASP A 84 -16.46 2.22 5.32
CA ASP A 84 -17.84 2.72 5.49
C ASP A 84 -17.87 4.09 6.20
N ARG A 85 -16.95 4.32 7.15
CA ARG A 85 -16.75 5.61 7.83
C ARG A 85 -15.93 6.62 7.02
N ARG A 86 -15.49 6.26 5.80
CA ARG A 86 -14.67 7.09 4.91
C ARG A 86 -13.32 7.49 5.52
N GLU A 87 -12.74 6.60 6.33
CA GLU A 87 -11.37 6.77 6.84
C GLU A 87 -10.33 6.30 5.81
N ILE A 88 -10.74 5.47 4.85
CA ILE A 88 -9.91 5.00 3.74
C ILE A 88 -10.51 5.56 2.44
N VAL A 89 -9.91 6.64 1.94
CA VAL A 89 -10.42 7.38 0.76
C VAL A 89 -9.47 7.41 -0.42
N SER A 90 -8.17 7.12 -0.20
CA SER A 90 -7.21 7.00 -1.29
C SER A 90 -7.59 5.84 -2.20
N SER A 91 -7.74 6.11 -3.50
CA SER A 91 -8.15 5.11 -4.49
C SER A 91 -7.24 3.88 -4.50
N GLY A 92 -5.91 4.08 -4.45
CA GLY A 92 -4.96 2.97 -4.35
C GLY A 92 -5.22 2.12 -3.10
N SER A 93 -5.25 2.75 -1.92
CA SER A 93 -5.50 2.03 -0.67
C SER A 93 -6.84 1.30 -0.66
N LEU A 94 -7.90 1.93 -1.15
CA LEU A 94 -9.24 1.35 -1.22
C LEU A 94 -9.28 0.13 -2.14
N VAL A 95 -8.75 0.22 -3.37
CA VAL A 95 -8.74 -0.87 -4.34
C VAL A 95 -7.93 -2.06 -3.83
N GLY A 96 -6.72 -1.83 -3.32
CA GLY A 96 -5.87 -2.90 -2.80
C GLY A 96 -6.49 -3.63 -1.61
N LEU A 97 -7.06 -2.88 -0.65
CA LEU A 97 -7.70 -3.45 0.53
C LEU A 97 -8.99 -4.21 0.18
N LEU A 98 -9.79 -3.70 -0.77
CA LEU A 98 -10.96 -4.43 -1.26
C LEU A 98 -10.57 -5.75 -1.93
N TYR A 99 -9.49 -5.76 -2.72
CA TYR A 99 -8.99 -6.97 -3.36
C TYR A 99 -8.56 -8.02 -2.33
N VAL A 100 -7.80 -7.63 -1.31
CA VAL A 100 -7.41 -8.52 -0.19
C VAL A 100 -8.63 -9.09 0.54
N LEU A 101 -9.65 -8.26 0.82
CA LEU A 101 -10.86 -8.72 1.49
C LEU A 101 -11.70 -9.69 0.64
N MET A 102 -11.67 -9.57 -0.69
CA MET A 102 -12.34 -10.53 -1.58
C MET A 102 -11.66 -11.91 -1.48
N ASP A 103 -10.33 -11.98 -1.48
CA ASP A 103 -9.59 -13.23 -1.38
C ASP A 103 -9.84 -13.98 -0.06
N GLU A 104 -9.96 -13.26 1.06
CA GLU A 104 -10.25 -13.85 2.38
C GLU A 104 -11.69 -14.40 2.46
N GLY A 105 -12.64 -13.85 1.71
CA GLY A 105 -14.02 -14.35 1.66
C GLY A 105 -14.22 -15.58 0.77
N VAL A 106 -13.21 -15.93 -0.04
CA VAL A 106 -13.22 -17.11 -0.93
C VAL A 106 -12.56 -18.34 -0.27
N ARG A 107 -11.98 -18.18 0.92
CA ARG A 107 -11.38 -19.27 1.71
C ARG A 107 -12.32 -19.92 2.70
#